data_AF-A0A661ZWT2-F1
#
_entry.id   AF-A0A661ZWT2-F1
#
_cell.length_a   1.000
_cell.length_b   1.000
_cell.length_c   1.000
_cell.angle_alpha   90.00
_cell.angle_beta   90.00
_cell.angle_gamma   90.00
#
_symmetry.space_group_name_H-M   'P 1'
#
loop_
_entity.id
_entity.type
_entity.pdbx_description
1 polymer ?
#
loop_
_entity_poly.entity_id
_entity_poly.type
_entity_poly.pdbx_seq_one_letter_code
_entity_poly.pdbx_strand_id
1 'polypeptide(L)'
;LPYKDYQRLFEEVMKDYEDIPSKRKRIEKVKNNPYFNALQIKFAYALTCHKTQGGQWESVFIDQGYLTEERVNTEFFRWLYTAFTRATKKLYLINFHERFFGDDE
;
A
#
# COMPACT_ATOMS: atom_id res chain seq x y z
N LEU A 1 8.38 -8.39 5.17
CA LEU A 1 8.55 -9.55 6.05
C LEU A 1 7.19 -10.04 6.55
N PRO A 2 6.93 -11.36 6.50
CA PRO A 2 5.86 -12.00 7.27
C PRO A 2 5.96 -11.66 8.77
N TYR A 3 4.85 -11.74 9.48
CA TYR A 3 4.79 -11.38 10.91
C TYR A 3 5.80 -12.16 11.76
N LYS A 4 5.92 -13.47 11.52
CA LYS A 4 6.86 -14.34 12.23
C LYS A 4 8.32 -13.92 12.01
N ASP A 5 8.69 -13.59 10.78
CA ASP A 5 10.05 -13.17 10.48
C ASP A 5 10.37 -11.78 11.06
N TYR A 6 9.38 -10.91 11.14
CA TYR A 6 9.52 -9.61 11.82
C TYR A 6 9.71 -9.80 13.34
N GLN A 7 8.93 -10.69 13.97
CA GLN A 7 9.13 -11.04 15.38
C GLN A 7 10.52 -11.64 15.62
N ARG A 8 10.95 -12.57 14.76
CA ARG A 8 12.28 -13.15 14.83
C ARG A 8 13.38 -12.10 14.71
N LEU A 9 13.28 -11.20 13.71
CA LEU A 9 14.22 -10.09 13.55
C LEU A 9 14.26 -9.21 14.80
N PHE A 10 13.10 -8.88 15.37
CA PHE A 10 13.03 -8.10 16.60
C PHE A 10 13.70 -8.80 17.77
N GLU A 11 13.46 -10.10 17.96
CA GLU A 11 14.06 -10.90 19.03
C GLU A 11 15.58 -11.00 18.85
N GLU A 12 16.08 -11.27 17.64
CA GLU A 12 17.53 -11.34 17.38
C GLU A 12 18.21 -9.99 17.63
N VAL A 13 17.65 -8.88 17.12
CA VAL A 13 18.21 -7.53 17.37
C VAL A 13 18.10 -7.13 18.85
N MET A 14 17.14 -7.68 19.59
CA MET A 14 17.01 -7.42 21.02
C MET A 14 18.13 -8.07 21.84
N LYS A 15 18.73 -9.18 21.36
CA LYS A 15 19.86 -9.85 22.01
C LYS A 15 21.12 -8.97 22.04
N ASP A 16 21.30 -8.14 21.02
CA ASP A 16 22.42 -7.18 20.93
C ASP A 16 22.44 -6.13 22.07
N TYR A 17 21.34 -6.01 22.82
CA TYR A 17 21.18 -5.04 23.91
C TYR A 17 20.89 -5.70 25.27
N GLU A 18 21.17 -7.00 25.45
CA GLU A 18 20.91 -7.72 26.70
C GLU A 18 21.65 -7.15 27.92
N ASP A 19 22.75 -6.44 27.70
CA ASP A 19 23.51 -5.70 28.70
C ASP A 19 22.69 -4.59 29.39
N ILE A 20 21.63 -4.10 28.74
CA ILE A 20 20.76 -3.06 29.27
C ILE A 20 19.66 -3.68 30.15
N PRO A 21 19.66 -3.45 31.48
CA PRO A 21 18.71 -4.11 32.38
C PRO A 21 17.25 -3.72 32.08
N SER A 22 17.05 -2.43 31.80
CA SER A 22 15.73 -1.87 31.50
C SER A 22 15.24 -2.32 30.13
N LYS A 23 14.19 -3.16 30.10
CA LYS A 23 13.50 -3.57 28.88
C LYS A 23 13.04 -2.38 28.03
N ARG A 24 12.60 -1.28 28.66
CA ARG A 24 12.18 -0.07 27.96
C ARG A 24 13.32 0.54 27.14
N LYS A 25 14.51 0.68 27.75
CA LYS A 25 15.71 1.20 27.08
C LYS A 25 16.21 0.28 25.97
N ARG A 26 16.08 -1.05 26.13
CA ARG A 26 16.37 -2.02 25.06
C ARG A 26 15.49 -1.80 23.83
N ILE A 27 14.17 -1.71 24.02
CA ILE A 27 13.22 -1.48 22.92
C ILE A 27 13.53 -0.17 22.19
N GLU A 28 13.91 0.88 22.94
CA GLU A 28 14.31 2.16 22.35
C GLU A 28 15.57 2.03 21.48
N LYS A 29 16.56 1.24 21.91
CA LYS A 29 17.76 0.96 21.10
C LYS A 29 17.45 0.14 19.85
N VAL A 30 16.61 -0.90 19.96
CA VAL A 30 16.14 -1.69 18.80
C VAL A 30 15.44 -0.79 17.78
N LYS A 31 14.57 0.12 18.24
CA LYS A 31 13.89 1.08 17.35
C LYS A 31 14.83 2.06 16.66
N ASN A 32 15.99 2.34 17.24
CA ASN A 32 17.02 3.20 16.66
C ASN A 32 18.11 2.41 15.93
N ASN A 33 17.98 1.08 15.82
CA ASN A 33 18.97 0.24 15.16
C ASN A 33 18.95 0.51 13.64
N PRO A 34 20.13 0.70 13.01
CA PRO A 34 20.23 1.06 11.60
C PRO A 34 19.71 -0.03 10.65
N TYR A 35 19.73 -1.30 11.07
CA TYR A 35 19.31 -2.43 10.25
C TYR A 35 17.85 -2.84 10.53
N PHE A 36 17.34 -2.57 11.72
CA PHE A 36 15.97 -2.96 12.09
C PHE A 36 14.90 -2.24 11.26
N ASN A 37 15.12 -0.96 10.95
CA ASN A 37 14.23 -0.14 10.12
C ASN A 37 14.73 0.00 8.67
N ALA A 38 15.62 -0.87 8.22
CA ALA A 38 16.05 -0.87 6.82
C ALA A 38 14.85 -1.04 5.87
N LEU A 39 15.02 -0.61 4.61
CA LEU A 39 13.96 -0.60 3.61
C LEU A 39 13.35 -2.01 3.42
N GLN A 40 12.05 -2.14 3.74
CA GLN A 40 11.32 -3.39 3.56
C GLN A 40 10.63 -3.44 2.20
N ILE A 41 11.29 -4.07 1.23
CA ILE A 41 10.74 -4.24 -0.12
C ILE A 41 9.69 -5.36 -0.09
N LYS A 42 8.49 -5.06 -0.62
CA LYS A 42 7.43 -6.04 -0.85
C LYS A 42 7.10 -6.08 -2.33
N PHE A 43 7.19 -7.26 -2.92
CA PHE A 43 6.72 -7.48 -4.28
C PHE A 43 5.18 -7.56 -4.29
N ALA A 44 4.57 -6.96 -5.31
CA ALA A 44 3.13 -7.02 -5.53
C ALA A 44 2.82 -6.94 -7.03
N TYR A 45 1.88 -7.77 -7.49
CA TYR A 45 1.35 -7.69 -8.86
C TYR A 45 0.30 -6.58 -9.00
N ALA A 46 -0.44 -6.29 -7.93
CA ALA A 46 -1.45 -5.25 -7.87
C ALA A 46 -1.31 -4.44 -6.59
N LEU A 47 -1.67 -3.16 -6.65
CA LEU A 47 -1.60 -2.23 -5.53
C LEU A 47 -2.98 -1.65 -5.27
N THR A 48 -3.30 -1.43 -4.00
CA THR A 48 -4.51 -0.67 -3.64
C THR A 48 -4.30 0.80 -4.00
N CYS A 49 -5.34 1.48 -4.47
CA CYS A 49 -5.24 2.89 -4.91
C CYS A 49 -4.61 3.82 -3.87
N HIS A 50 -4.91 3.64 -2.58
CA HIS A 50 -4.30 4.44 -1.52
C HIS A 50 -2.77 4.26 -1.45
N LYS A 51 -2.24 3.10 -1.81
CA LYS A 51 -0.79 2.82 -1.85
C LYS A 51 -0.12 3.28 -3.13
N THR A 52 -0.87 3.72 -4.13
CA THR A 52 -0.32 4.26 -5.39
C THR A 52 -0.16 5.78 -5.36
N GLN A 53 -0.66 6.46 -4.32
CA GLN A 53 -0.52 7.90 -4.14
C GLN A 53 0.95 8.33 -4.20
N GLY A 54 1.24 9.33 -5.04
CA GLY A 54 2.61 9.83 -5.27
C GLY A 54 3.41 9.04 -6.32
N GLY A 55 2.99 7.82 -6.69
CA GLY A 55 3.60 7.05 -7.78
C GLY A 55 2.94 7.36 -9.13
N GLN A 56 3.68 7.24 -10.23
CA GLN A 56 3.16 7.37 -11.60
C GLN A 56 3.71 6.23 -12.46
N TRP A 57 2.86 5.70 -13.34
CA TRP A 57 3.20 4.60 -14.24
C TRP A 57 2.72 4.89 -15.66
N GLU A 58 3.45 4.35 -16.64
CA GLU A 58 3.14 4.56 -18.06
C GLU A 58 1.76 4.03 -18.45
N SER A 59 1.43 2.83 -17.98
CA SER A 59 0.13 2.19 -18.19
C SER A 59 -0.44 1.73 -16.86
N VAL A 60 -1.70 2.06 -16.59
CA VAL A 60 -2.41 1.66 -15.36
C VAL A 60 -3.70 0.93 -15.73
N PHE A 61 -3.95 -0.18 -15.03
CA PHE A 61 -5.18 -0.94 -15.11
C PHE A 61 -5.94 -0.74 -13.81
N ILE A 62 -7.20 -0.29 -13.89
CA ILE A 62 -8.07 -0.07 -12.73
C ILE A 62 -9.16 -1.11 -12.74
N ASP A 63 -9.28 -1.83 -11.62
CA ASP A 63 -10.43 -2.66 -11.28
C ASP A 63 -11.11 -2.00 -10.08
N GLN A 64 -12.38 -1.62 -10.24
CA GLN A 64 -13.18 -1.00 -9.16
C GLN A 64 -13.71 -2.03 -8.16
N GLY A 65 -13.65 -3.33 -8.49
CA GLY A 65 -14.25 -4.41 -7.72
C GLY A 65 -15.77 -4.28 -7.63
N TYR A 66 -16.33 -4.77 -6.51
CA TYR A 66 -17.78 -4.74 -6.29
C TYR A 66 -18.27 -3.34 -5.92
N LEU A 67 -19.07 -2.73 -6.79
CA LEU A 67 -19.64 -1.40 -6.63
C LEU A 67 -21.17 -1.46 -6.68
N THR A 68 -21.84 -1.08 -5.59
CA THR A 68 -23.30 -0.87 -5.54
C THR A 68 -23.66 0.56 -5.90
N GLU A 69 -24.92 0.83 -6.26
CA GLU A 69 -25.38 2.18 -6.59
C GLU A 69 -25.18 3.17 -5.44
N GLU A 70 -25.49 2.77 -4.21
CA GLU A 70 -25.30 3.59 -3.00
C GLU A 70 -23.84 3.96 -2.74
N ARG A 71 -22.89 3.17 -3.27
CA ARG A 71 -21.45 3.41 -3.13
C ARG A 71 -20.89 4.38 -4.17
N VAL A 72 -21.70 4.82 -5.14
CA VAL A 72 -21.32 5.87 -6.09
C VAL A 72 -21.51 7.22 -5.43
N ASN A 73 -20.59 7.52 -4.53
CA ASN A 73 -20.61 8.76 -3.77
C ASN A 73 -19.33 9.57 -4.02
N THR A 74 -19.23 10.72 -3.37
CA THR A 74 -18.08 11.62 -3.49
C THR A 74 -16.75 10.94 -3.17
N GLU A 75 -16.73 9.96 -2.24
CA GLU A 75 -15.50 9.24 -1.89
C GLU A 75 -15.05 8.31 -3.01
N PHE A 76 -15.99 7.63 -3.67
CA PHE A 76 -15.69 6.83 -4.86
C PHE A 76 -15.08 7.70 -5.97
N PHE A 77 -15.62 8.88 -6.24
CA PHE A 77 -15.05 9.78 -7.25
C PHE A 77 -13.65 10.29 -6.88
N ARG A 78 -13.37 10.55 -5.59
CA ARG A 78 -12.01 10.91 -5.13
C ARG A 78 -11.03 9.75 -5.29
N TRP A 79 -11.48 8.53 -4.98
CA TRP A 79 -10.69 7.32 -5.20
C TRP A 79 -10.39 7.13 -6.68
N LEU A 80 -11.38 7.33 -7.55
CA LEU A 80 -11.26 7.20 -9.00
C LEU A 80 -10.31 8.25 -9.58
N TYR A 81 -10.45 9.52 -9.17
CA TYR A 81 -9.53 10.60 -9.54
C TYR A 81 -8.08 10.26 -9.16
N THR A 82 -7.88 9.75 -7.94
CA THR A 82 -6.54 9.32 -7.49
C THR A 82 -5.98 8.24 -8.42
N ALA A 83 -6.77 7.21 -8.73
CA ALA A 83 -6.37 6.11 -9.59
C ALA A 83 -6.06 6.57 -11.03
N PHE A 84 -6.90 7.44 -11.60
CA PHE A 84 -6.77 7.95 -12.97
C PHE A 84 -5.49 8.77 -13.13
N THR A 85 -5.19 9.65 -12.18
CA THR A 85 -3.98 10.50 -12.24
C THR A 85 -2.67 9.75 -12.04
N ARG A 86 -2.70 8.43 -11.78
CA ARG A 86 -1.48 7.61 -11.71
C ARG A 86 -0.96 7.22 -13.09
N ALA A 87 -1.81 7.21 -14.12
CA ALA A 87 -1.43 6.89 -15.49
C ALA A 87 -0.79 8.09 -16.19
N THR A 88 0.31 7.89 -16.90
CA THR A 88 0.96 8.95 -17.68
C THR A 88 0.75 8.83 -19.19
N LYS A 89 0.48 7.62 -19.72
CA LYS A 89 0.19 7.44 -21.16
C LYS A 89 -1.13 6.72 -21.43
N LYS A 90 -1.37 5.58 -20.77
CA LYS A 90 -2.57 4.76 -21.04
C LYS A 90 -3.27 4.37 -19.74
N LEU A 91 -4.59 4.43 -19.76
CA LEU A 91 -5.45 4.01 -18.67
C LEU A 91 -6.43 2.98 -19.19
N TYR A 92 -6.51 1.84 -18.52
CA TYR A 92 -7.43 0.75 -18.85
C TYR A 92 -8.41 0.56 -17.69
N LEU A 93 -9.70 0.57 -18.00
CA LEU A 93 -10.78 0.34 -17.05
C LEU A 93 -11.26 -1.10 -17.24
N ILE A 94 -11.11 -1.92 -16.21
CA ILE A 94 -11.47 -3.35 -16.24
C ILE A 94 -12.74 -3.54 -15.42
N ASN A 95 -13.73 -4.24 -15.97
CA ASN A 95 -15.00 -4.58 -15.31
C ASN A 95 -15.76 -3.34 -14.76
N PHE A 96 -15.67 -2.21 -15.46
CA PHE A 96 -16.44 -1.02 -15.10
C PHE A 96 -17.90 -1.17 -15.51
N HIS A 97 -18.80 -0.64 -14.68
CA HIS A 97 -20.23 -0.69 -14.93
C HIS A 97 -20.59 0.17 -16.15
N GLU A 98 -21.43 -0.36 -17.05
CA GLU A 98 -21.75 0.27 -18.34
C GLU A 98 -22.25 1.70 -18.20
N ARG A 99 -23.08 2.02 -17.19
CA ARG A 99 -23.53 3.38 -16.85
C ARG A 99 -22.45 4.49 -16.80
N PHE A 100 -21.17 4.14 -16.62
CA PHE A 100 -20.08 5.12 -16.59
C PHE A 100 -19.58 5.48 -17.99
N PHE A 101 -19.95 4.69 -18.98
CA PHE A 101 -19.80 4.97 -20.40
C PHE A 101 -21.15 5.52 -20.86
N GLY A 102 -21.15 6.60 -21.63
CA GLY A 102 -22.40 7.12 -22.20
C GLY A 102 -23.04 6.06 -23.11
N ASP A 103 -24.33 6.23 -23.42
CA ASP A 103 -24.92 5.47 -24.51
C ASP A 103 -24.09 5.78 -25.78
N ASP A 104 -23.54 4.75 -26.39
CA ASP A 104 -22.84 4.87 -27.68
C ASP A 104 -23.87 5.29 -28.74
N GLU A 105 -24.03 6.60 -28.96
CA GLU A 105 -24.57 7.17 -30.21
C GLU A 105 -23.48 7.28 -31.28
#